data_AF-A0AAV0IAB5-F1
#
_entry.id   AF-A0AAV0IAB5-F1
#
_cell.length_a   1.000
_cell.length_b   1.000
_cell.length_c   1.000
_cell.angle_alpha   90.00
_cell.angle_beta   90.00
_cell.angle_gamma   90.00
#
_symmetry.space_group_name_H-M   'P 1'
#
loop_
_entity.id
_entity.type
_entity.pdbx_description
1 polymer ?
#
loop_
_entity_poly.entity_id
_entity_poly.type
_entity_poly.pdbx_seq_one_letter_code
_entity_poly.pdbx_strand_id
1 'polypeptide(L)'
;MIAYCLGYRYYREGEPSQLAVVDIFVSTVDPLKEPPLVTANTVLSILSVDYPVDKVSCYVSDDGAAMLTFEALSEIAEFARKWVPFSKKYGIEPRAPEWYFAQKIDYLKDKVHPSFVKHRRVMKVAC
;
A
#
# COMPACT_ATOMS: atom_id res chain seq x y z
N MET A 1 -14.75 15.83 0.10
CA MET A 1 -15.91 16.20 -0.74
C MET A 1 -15.68 15.87 -2.22
N ILE A 2 -14.56 16.27 -2.84
CA ILE A 2 -14.26 15.96 -4.27
C ILE A 2 -14.18 14.44 -4.57
N ALA A 3 -13.46 13.66 -3.75
CA ALA A 3 -13.36 12.20 -3.92
C ALA A 3 -14.72 11.49 -3.81
N TYR A 4 -15.60 11.96 -2.93
CA TYR A 4 -16.97 11.44 -2.78
C TYR A 4 -17.84 11.75 -4.02
N CYS A 5 -17.70 12.93 -4.61
CA CYS A 5 -18.42 13.29 -5.84
C CYS A 5 -17.96 12.48 -7.05
N LEU A 6 -16.67 12.15 -7.14
CA LEU A 6 -16.13 11.28 -8.19
C LEU A 6 -16.61 9.84 -8.01
N GLY A 7 -16.59 9.31 -6.78
CA GLY A 7 -17.13 8.00 -6.45
C GLY A 7 -18.58 7.86 -6.90
N TYR A 8 -19.46 8.80 -6.53
CA TYR A 8 -20.87 8.75 -6.93
C TYR A 8 -21.13 8.80 -8.44
N ARG A 9 -20.21 9.37 -9.22
CA ARG A 9 -20.36 9.49 -10.68
C ARG A 9 -19.81 8.30 -11.44
N TYR A 10 -18.63 7.80 -11.03
CA TYR A 10 -17.89 6.76 -11.76
C TYR A 10 -17.96 5.38 -11.09
N TYR A 11 -18.53 5.29 -9.91
CA TYR A 11 -18.83 4.06 -9.20
C TYR A 11 -20.34 3.97 -8.97
N ARG A 12 -21.00 3.05 -9.68
CA ARG A 12 -22.42 2.74 -9.51
C ARG A 12 -22.54 1.31 -9.02
N GLU A 13 -23.27 1.12 -7.93
CA GLU A 13 -23.43 -0.20 -7.34
C GLU A 13 -24.10 -1.16 -8.35
N GLY A 14 -23.46 -2.31 -8.60
CA GLY A 14 -23.92 -3.28 -9.59
C GLY A 14 -23.43 -3.05 -11.03
N GLU A 15 -22.76 -1.93 -11.33
CA GLU A 15 -22.12 -1.67 -12.63
C GLU A 15 -20.59 -1.74 -12.54
N PRO A 16 -19.88 -2.08 -13.64
CA PRO A 16 -18.43 -1.97 -13.69
C PRO A 16 -17.96 -0.54 -13.42
N SER A 17 -16.85 -0.40 -12.70
CA SER A 17 -16.28 0.93 -12.42
C SER A 17 -15.86 1.62 -13.72
N GLN A 18 -16.28 2.88 -13.85
CA GLN A 18 -15.95 3.77 -14.97
C GLN A 18 -14.66 4.57 -14.71
N LEU A 19 -13.94 4.23 -13.65
CA LEU A 19 -12.63 4.80 -13.35
C LEU A 19 -11.60 4.36 -14.40
N ALA A 20 -10.71 5.29 -14.76
CA ALA A 20 -9.63 5.03 -15.71
C ALA A 20 -8.60 4.05 -15.11
N VAL A 21 -7.89 3.33 -15.97
CA VAL A 21 -6.72 2.55 -15.54
C VAL A 21 -5.59 3.52 -15.20
N VAL A 22 -4.86 3.21 -14.13
CA VAL A 22 -3.73 3.99 -13.62
C VAL A 22 -2.52 3.06 -13.49
N ASP A 23 -1.49 3.35 -14.26
CA ASP A 23 -0.20 2.68 -14.15
C ASP A 23 0.77 3.58 -13.39
N ILE A 24 1.37 3.05 -12.33
CA ILE A 24 2.31 3.76 -11.47
C ILE A 24 3.69 3.15 -11.68
N PHE A 25 4.65 3.99 -12.03
CA PHE A 25 6.02 3.59 -12.27
C PHE A 25 6.92 4.03 -11.11
N VAL A 26 7.73 3.10 -10.61
CA VAL A 26 8.74 3.33 -9.57
C VAL A 26 10.09 2.98 -10.16
N SER A 27 10.99 3.95 -10.28
CA SER A 27 12.36 3.74 -10.71
C SER A 27 13.31 3.75 -9.52
N THR A 28 14.25 2.82 -9.48
CA THR A 28 15.38 2.78 -8.54
C THR A 28 16.67 2.50 -9.32
N VAL A 29 17.82 2.88 -8.78
CA VAL A 29 19.12 2.73 -9.46
C VAL A 29 20.19 2.05 -8.62
N ASP A 30 20.35 2.43 -7.36
CA ASP A 30 21.46 1.94 -6.53
C ASP A 30 20.94 1.66 -5.12
N PRO A 31 20.85 0.39 -4.71
CA PRO A 31 20.32 0.03 -3.39
C PRO A 31 21.20 0.54 -2.24
N LEU A 32 22.44 0.97 -2.49
CA LEU A 32 23.30 1.59 -1.48
C LEU A 32 22.99 3.08 -1.28
N LYS A 33 22.46 3.76 -2.32
CA LYS A 33 22.01 5.15 -2.22
C LYS A 33 20.55 5.24 -1.78
N GLU A 34 19.73 4.33 -2.28
CA GLU A 34 18.31 4.22 -1.98
C GLU A 34 18.04 2.85 -1.37
N PRO A 35 17.99 2.74 -0.03
CA PRO A 35 17.78 1.45 0.62
C PRO A 35 16.52 0.76 0.07
N PRO A 36 16.58 -0.55 -0.26
CA PRO A 36 15.43 -1.27 -0.83
C PRO A 36 14.15 -1.17 0.02
N LEU A 37 14.29 -0.96 1.32
CA LEU A 37 13.17 -0.73 2.24
C LEU A 37 12.36 0.54 1.90
N VAL A 38 13.00 1.59 1.39
CA VAL A 38 12.29 2.82 0.98
C VAL A 38 11.42 2.53 -0.26
N THR A 39 12.00 1.85 -1.24
CA THR A 39 11.27 1.37 -2.43
C THR A 39 10.13 0.43 -2.02
N ALA A 40 10.36 -0.45 -1.04
CA ALA A 40 9.36 -1.34 -0.47
C ALA A 40 8.14 -0.62 0.08
N ASN A 41 8.37 0.36 0.95
CA ASN A 41 7.31 1.15 1.56
C ASN A 41 6.51 1.91 0.50
N THR A 42 7.18 2.40 -0.54
CA THR A 42 6.55 3.08 -1.67
C THR A 42 5.64 2.13 -2.44
N VAL A 43 6.13 0.94 -2.81
CA VAL A 43 5.34 -0.09 -3.51
C VAL A 43 4.15 -0.54 -2.65
N LEU A 44 4.34 -0.81 -1.37
CA LEU A 44 3.25 -1.21 -0.47
C LEU A 44 2.19 -0.13 -0.28
N SER A 45 2.61 1.14 -0.26
CA SER A 45 1.71 2.29 -0.23
C SER A 45 0.86 2.37 -1.50
N ILE A 46 1.49 2.17 -2.67
CA ILE A 46 0.84 2.13 -3.98
C ILE A 46 -0.16 0.98 -4.07
N LEU A 47 0.23 -0.24 -3.70
CA LEU A 47 -0.65 -1.41 -3.76
C LEU A 47 -1.85 -1.31 -2.80
N SER A 48 -1.73 -0.45 -1.78
CA SER A 48 -2.77 -0.23 -0.76
C SER A 48 -3.71 0.94 -1.07
N VAL A 49 -3.60 1.60 -2.22
CA VAL A 49 -4.47 2.73 -2.59
C VAL A 49 -5.94 2.34 -2.63
N ASP A 50 -6.79 3.31 -2.30
CA ASP A 50 -8.24 3.19 -2.38
C ASP A 50 -8.71 3.40 -3.82
N TYR A 51 -8.51 2.38 -4.65
CA TYR A 51 -8.89 2.32 -6.06
C TYR A 51 -9.23 0.87 -6.44
N PRO A 52 -10.06 0.64 -7.49
CA PRO A 52 -10.36 -0.70 -7.96
C PRO A 52 -9.08 -1.48 -8.32
N VAL A 53 -9.02 -2.73 -7.87
CA VAL A 53 -7.83 -3.58 -7.99
C VAL A 53 -7.49 -3.94 -9.44
N ASP A 54 -8.49 -3.92 -10.32
CA ASP A 54 -8.37 -4.15 -11.77
C ASP A 54 -7.94 -2.89 -12.54
N LYS A 55 -7.76 -1.76 -11.84
CA LYS A 55 -7.46 -0.46 -12.44
C LYS A 55 -6.17 0.16 -11.95
N VAL A 56 -5.43 -0.47 -11.03
CA VAL A 56 -4.11 0.00 -10.60
C VAL A 56 -3.06 -1.06 -10.92
N SER A 57 -2.05 -0.66 -11.66
CA SER A 57 -0.84 -1.45 -11.88
C SER A 57 0.35 -0.71 -11.30
N CYS A 58 1.27 -1.45 -10.67
CA CYS A 58 2.54 -0.91 -10.18
C CYS A 58 3.69 -1.60 -10.93
N TYR A 59 4.53 -0.81 -11.56
CA TYR A 59 5.72 -1.25 -12.27
C TYR A 59 6.95 -0.74 -11.55
N VAL A 60 7.92 -1.62 -11.31
CA VAL A 60 9.20 -1.26 -10.69
C VAL A 60 10.31 -1.49 -11.71
N SER A 61 11.10 -0.46 -11.99
CA SER A 61 12.30 -0.50 -12.83
C SER A 61 13.53 -0.34 -11.96
N ASP A 62 14.44 -1.29 -12.05
CA ASP A 62 15.74 -1.24 -11.38
C ASP A 62 16.85 -1.07 -12.40
N ASP A 63 17.35 0.16 -12.53
CA ASP A 63 18.41 0.51 -13.48
C ASP A 63 19.78 -0.02 -13.02
N GLY A 64 19.92 -0.38 -11.73
CA GLY A 64 21.13 -0.98 -11.17
C GLY A 64 21.24 -2.47 -11.39
N ALA A 65 20.15 -3.13 -11.78
CA ALA A 65 20.03 -4.58 -11.90
C ALA A 65 20.60 -5.33 -10.68
N ALA A 66 20.36 -4.80 -9.49
CA ALA A 66 20.97 -5.31 -8.27
C ALA A 66 20.15 -6.48 -7.70
N MET A 67 20.81 -7.62 -7.47
CA MET A 67 20.17 -8.81 -6.90
C MET A 67 19.44 -8.50 -5.57
N LEU A 68 20.00 -7.60 -4.76
CA LEU A 68 19.41 -7.16 -3.49
C LEU A 68 18.03 -6.51 -3.68
N THR A 69 17.85 -5.69 -4.74
CA THR A 69 16.55 -5.07 -5.05
C THR A 69 15.53 -6.14 -5.42
N PHE A 70 15.95 -7.14 -6.20
CA PHE A 70 15.08 -8.25 -6.62
C PHE A 70 14.62 -9.11 -5.41
N GLU A 71 15.55 -9.52 -4.55
CA GLU A 71 15.23 -10.28 -3.34
C GLU A 71 14.30 -9.51 -2.41
N ALA A 72 14.57 -8.22 -2.19
CA ALA A 72 13.69 -7.37 -1.41
C ALA A 72 12.28 -7.33 -2.02
N LEU A 73 12.14 -7.09 -3.33
CA LEU A 73 10.83 -7.05 -4.01
C LEU A 73 10.05 -8.38 -3.92
N SER A 74 10.74 -9.52 -3.93
CA SER A 74 10.12 -10.84 -3.72
C SER A 74 9.50 -10.96 -2.33
N GLU A 75 10.25 -10.61 -1.27
CA GLU A 75 9.76 -10.60 0.11
C GLU A 75 8.60 -9.61 0.29
N ILE A 76 8.69 -8.45 -0.35
CA ILE A 76 7.65 -7.42 -0.33
C ILE A 76 6.37 -7.92 -0.99
N ALA A 77 6.47 -8.68 -2.08
CA ALA A 77 5.30 -9.27 -2.74
C ALA A 77 4.55 -10.22 -1.81
N GLU A 78 5.26 -11.04 -1.02
CA GLU A 78 4.65 -11.91 -0.02
C GLU A 78 4.01 -11.10 1.12
N PHE A 79 4.71 -10.08 1.61
CA PHE A 79 4.21 -9.22 2.67
C PHE A 79 2.98 -8.41 2.22
N ALA A 80 2.95 -7.94 0.97
CA ALA A 80 1.82 -7.20 0.39
C ALA A 80 0.50 -7.97 0.50
N ARG A 81 0.54 -9.30 0.38
CA ARG A 81 -0.65 -10.17 0.53
C ARG A 81 -1.27 -10.08 1.93
N LYS A 82 -0.48 -9.71 2.95
CA LYS A 82 -0.94 -9.49 4.33
C LYS A 82 -1.27 -8.02 4.57
N TRP A 83 -0.40 -7.12 4.13
CA TRP A 83 -0.51 -5.69 4.35
C TRP A 83 -1.69 -5.05 3.62
N VAL A 84 -1.86 -5.33 2.32
CA VAL A 84 -2.88 -4.66 1.49
C VAL A 84 -4.30 -4.91 2.03
N PRO A 85 -4.72 -6.16 2.37
CA PRO A 85 -6.03 -6.39 2.96
C PRO A 85 -6.19 -5.71 4.33
N PHE A 86 -5.15 -5.71 5.18
CA PHE A 86 -5.18 -5.03 6.48
C PHE A 86 -5.32 -3.51 6.31
N SER A 87 -4.52 -2.90 5.45
CA SER A 87 -4.52 -1.47 5.17
C SER A 87 -5.90 -1.02 4.68
N LYS A 88 -6.46 -1.71 3.68
CA LYS A 88 -7.78 -1.39 3.11
C LYS A 88 -8.91 -1.63 4.12
N LYS A 89 -8.90 -2.77 4.83
CA LYS A 89 -9.95 -3.10 5.81
C LYS A 89 -10.06 -2.09 6.94
N TYR A 90 -8.94 -1.54 7.39
CA TYR A 90 -8.89 -0.66 8.55
C TYR A 90 -8.69 0.82 8.20
N GLY A 91 -8.66 1.19 6.91
CA GLY A 91 -8.39 2.55 6.47
C GLY A 91 -7.11 3.08 7.12
N ILE A 92 -6.00 2.38 6.94
CA ILE A 92 -4.71 2.74 7.54
C ILE A 92 -4.12 3.92 6.79
N GLU A 93 -3.72 4.95 7.55
CA GLU A 93 -3.00 6.10 7.03
C GLU A 93 -1.86 6.48 8.01
N PRO A 94 -0.63 6.73 7.51
CA PRO A 94 -0.18 6.55 6.13
C PRO A 94 -0.14 5.07 5.70
N ARG A 95 -0.17 4.80 4.39
CA ARG A 95 -0.20 3.43 3.84
C ARG A 95 1.16 2.74 3.76
N ALA A 96 2.25 3.48 3.97
CA ALA A 96 3.59 2.95 4.12
C ALA A 96 3.74 2.33 5.53
N PRO A 97 4.01 1.02 5.67
CA PRO A 97 4.03 0.36 6.97
C PRO A 97 5.05 0.94 7.95
N GLU A 98 6.27 1.21 7.49
CA GLU A 98 7.33 1.77 8.34
C GLU A 98 6.90 3.11 8.92
N TRP A 99 6.36 3.98 8.07
CA TRP A 99 5.90 5.31 8.50
C TRP A 99 4.70 5.21 9.43
N TYR A 100 3.75 4.29 9.16
CA TYR A 100 2.60 4.06 10.02
C TYR A 100 3.01 3.58 11.42
N PHE A 101 3.92 2.61 11.51
CA PHE A 101 4.33 2.05 12.80
C PHE A 101 5.34 2.91 13.56
N ALA A 102 6.06 3.81 12.87
CA ALA A 102 6.97 4.77 13.49
C ALA A 102 6.25 5.96 14.14
N GLN A 103 4.98 6.22 13.80
CA GLN A 103 4.24 7.34 14.37
C GLN A 103 3.98 7.18 15.88
N LYS A 104 4.24 8.24 16.63
CA LYS A 104 3.95 8.36 18.07
C LYS A 104 2.58 9.01 18.33
N ILE A 105 1.58 8.65 17.52
CA ILE A 105 0.21 9.16 17.66
C ILE A 105 -0.72 8.09 18.23
N ASP A 106 -1.88 8.50 18.74
CA ASP A 106 -2.92 7.57 19.14
C ASP A 106 -3.51 6.85 17.92
N TYR A 107 -3.05 5.62 17.69
CA TYR A 107 -3.48 4.76 16.60
C TYR A 107 -4.88 4.14 16.81
N LEU A 108 -5.50 4.34 17.98
CA LEU A 108 -6.87 3.89 18.27
C LEU A 108 -7.91 4.96 17.93
N LYS A 109 -7.48 6.19 17.69
CA LYS A 109 -8.37 7.29 17.32
C LYS A 109 -9.22 6.91 16.10
N ASP A 110 -10.54 7.05 16.25
CA ASP A 110 -11.54 6.78 15.22
C ASP A 110 -11.59 5.30 14.73
N LYS A 111 -10.93 4.36 15.42
CA LYS A 111 -10.96 2.93 15.10
C LYS A 111 -12.05 2.21 15.89
N VAL A 112 -13.20 1.97 15.24
CA VAL A 112 -14.38 1.32 15.85
C VAL A 112 -14.40 -0.20 15.69
N HIS A 113 -13.55 -0.78 14.83
CA HIS A 113 -13.61 -2.21 14.54
C HIS A 113 -13.07 -3.06 15.71
N PRO A 114 -13.86 -3.98 16.30
CA PRO A 114 -13.48 -4.72 17.52
C PRO A 114 -12.16 -5.49 17.42
N SER A 115 -11.91 -6.15 16.28
CA SER A 115 -10.68 -6.93 16.06
C SER A 115 -9.45 -6.09 15.69
N PHE A 116 -9.56 -4.76 15.58
CA PHE A 116 -8.47 -3.90 15.08
C PHE A 116 -7.20 -4.06 15.91
N VAL A 117 -7.31 -3.99 17.25
CA VAL A 117 -6.16 -4.08 18.16
C VAL A 117 -5.41 -5.39 17.97
N LYS A 118 -6.14 -6.52 17.88
CA LYS A 118 -5.56 -7.84 17.66
C LYS A 118 -4.84 -7.93 16.31
N HIS A 119 -5.51 -7.52 15.24
CA HIS A 119 -4.93 -7.60 13.89
C HIS A 119 -3.75 -6.64 13.70
N ARG A 120 -3.80 -5.43 14.28
CA ARG A 120 -2.68 -4.50 14.25
C ARG A 120 -1.46 -5.06 14.96
N ARG A 121 -1.63 -5.73 16.11
CA ARG A 121 -0.52 -6.37 16.83
C ARG A 121 0.13 -7.47 15.98
N VAL A 122 -0.67 -8.35 15.39
CA VAL A 122 -0.17 -9.41 14.49
C VAL A 122 0.56 -8.80 13.30
N MET A 123 0.00 -7.74 12.69
CA MET A 123 0.63 -7.08 11.57
C MET A 123 1.97 -6.44 11.94
N LYS A 124 2.05 -5.77 13.10
CA LYS A 124 3.29 -5.15 13.56
C LYS A 124 4.44 -6.15 13.75
N VAL A 125 4.12 -7.38 14.17
CA VAL A 125 5.13 -8.45 14.34
C VAL A 125 5.58 -9.04 13.00
N ALA A 126 4.75 -8.91 11.97
CA ALA A 126 5.07 -9.36 10.61
C ALA A 126 5.83 -8.30 9.79
N CYS A 127 5.96 -7.06 10.30
CA CYS A 127 6.73 -5.97 9.72
C CYS A 127 8.16 -5.94 10.22
#